data_AF-A0A7C2LP39-F1
#
_entry.id   AF-A0A7C2LP39-F1
#
_cell.length_a   1.000
_cell.length_b   1.000
_cell.length_c   1.000
_cell.angle_alpha   90.00
_cell.angle_beta   90.00
_cell.angle_gamma   90.00
#
_symmetry.space_group_name_H-M   'P 1'
#
loop_
_entity.id
_entity.type
_entity.pdbx_description
1 polymer ?
#
loop_
_entity_poly.entity_id
_entity_poly.type
_entity_poly.pdbx_seq_one_letter_code
_entity_poly.pdbx_strand_id
1 'polypeptide(L)'
;MSEQRLIPKTMSTQHPDNASIPLWCDSDVIEGEKEVYEAYYAYSNLGCQEVMWDSEGKDIDPHVVRKLLTSYPDFFKEKILGRDVFLTYRIPNPMLEKVEKKVFLETLQAIPKHFDVAKQFYGNGEYAPVFEVILPFTSSHRDVVKVFEDIF
;
A
#
# COMPACT_ATOMS: atom_id res chain seq x y z
N MET A 1 -9.26 -15.85 -23.83
CA MET A 1 -8.99 -14.39 -23.89
C MET A 1 -8.13 -14.08 -22.69
N SER A 2 -6.93 -13.52 -22.85
CA SER A 2 -6.18 -13.07 -21.67
C SER A 2 -7.00 -11.96 -21.02
N GLU A 3 -7.50 -12.19 -19.81
CA GLU A 3 -8.12 -11.11 -19.05
C GLU A 3 -7.08 -10.02 -18.87
N GLN A 4 -7.31 -8.87 -19.50
CA GLN A 4 -6.43 -7.72 -19.32
C GLN A 4 -6.64 -7.22 -17.90
N ARG A 5 -5.54 -7.18 -17.13
CA ARG A 5 -5.51 -6.62 -15.79
C ARG A 5 -6.09 -5.20 -15.80
N LEU A 6 -6.88 -4.87 -14.77
CA LEU A 6 -7.36 -3.52 -14.53
C LEU A 6 -6.19 -2.56 -14.30
N ILE A 7 -6.13 -1.47 -15.09
CA ILE A 7 -5.23 -0.34 -14.82
C ILE A 7 -6.05 0.72 -14.05
N PRO A 8 -5.68 1.02 -12.79
CA PRO A 8 -6.41 2.00 -11.98
C PRO A 8 -6.30 3.40 -12.61
N LYS A 9 -7.41 4.14 -12.56
CA LYS A 9 -7.52 5.53 -13.02
C LYS A 9 -7.50 6.53 -11.86
N THR A 10 -7.66 6.03 -10.64
CA THR A 10 -7.73 6.83 -9.41
C THR A 10 -6.85 6.20 -8.34
N MET A 11 -6.00 7.03 -7.74
CA MET A 11 -5.14 6.66 -6.62
C MET A 11 -5.36 7.66 -5.48
N SER A 12 -5.78 7.17 -4.32
CA SER A 12 -5.78 7.95 -3.08
C SER A 12 -4.38 7.93 -2.45
N THR A 13 -3.98 8.98 -1.75
CA THR A 13 -2.64 9.10 -1.15
C THR A 13 -2.72 9.66 0.26
N GLN A 14 -1.70 9.38 1.08
CA GLN A 14 -1.62 9.84 2.47
C GLN A 14 -0.86 11.17 2.64
N HIS A 15 -0.95 12.07 1.64
CA HIS A 15 -0.35 13.39 1.75
C HIS A 15 -1.01 14.18 2.89
N PRO A 16 -0.24 14.89 3.73
CA PRO A 16 -0.78 15.68 4.84
C PRO A 16 -1.19 17.09 4.37
N ASP A 17 -1.99 17.19 3.31
CA ASP A 17 -2.42 18.45 2.69
C ASP A 17 -3.86 18.86 3.03
N ASN A 18 -4.55 18.10 3.91
CA ASN A 18 -5.90 18.43 4.33
C ASN A 18 -5.94 19.69 5.22
N ALA A 19 -6.81 20.65 4.88
CA ALA A 19 -7.00 21.87 5.66
C ALA A 19 -7.95 21.70 6.85
N SER A 20 -8.74 20.63 6.86
CA SER A 20 -9.77 20.37 7.88
C SER A 20 -9.80 18.89 8.21
N ILE A 21 -10.25 18.58 9.43
CA ILE A 21 -10.40 17.21 9.92
C ILE A 21 -11.51 16.53 9.10
N PRO A 22 -11.26 15.34 8.50
CA PRO A 22 -12.31 14.57 7.84
C PRO A 22 -13.44 14.21 8.79
N LEU A 23 -14.68 14.11 8.29
CA LEU A 23 -15.86 13.83 9.11
C LEU A 23 -15.81 12.51 9.90
N TRP A 24 -14.98 11.57 9.47
CA TRP A 24 -14.77 10.26 10.09
C TRP A 24 -13.57 10.22 11.04
N CYS A 25 -12.83 11.32 11.17
CA CYS A 25 -11.68 11.44 12.05
C CYS A 25 -12.00 12.40 13.22
N ASP A 26 -11.39 12.15 14.37
CA ASP A 26 -11.51 12.96 15.59
C ASP A 26 -10.23 13.78 15.90
N SER A 27 -9.21 13.69 15.03
CA SER A 27 -7.91 14.35 15.18
C SER A 27 -7.43 14.92 13.85
N ASP A 28 -6.58 15.95 13.92
CA ASP A 28 -5.87 16.53 12.77
C ASP A 28 -4.79 15.59 12.21
N VAL A 29 -4.22 14.73 13.05
CA VAL A 29 -3.31 13.67 12.63
C VAL A 29 -4.08 12.37 12.35
N ILE A 30 -3.93 11.86 11.12
CA ILE A 30 -4.46 10.58 10.67
C ILE A 30 -3.31 9.55 10.75
N GLU A 31 -3.41 8.64 11.73
CA GLU A 31 -2.38 7.65 12.03
C GLU A 31 -2.98 6.30 12.47
N GLY A 32 -2.25 5.21 12.26
CA GLY A 32 -2.58 3.89 12.78
C GLY A 32 -3.87 3.32 12.18
N GLU A 33 -4.82 2.90 13.03
CA GLU A 33 -6.09 2.31 12.55
C GLU A 33 -6.93 3.31 11.71
N LYS A 34 -6.72 4.61 11.89
CA LYS A 34 -7.41 5.63 11.09
C LYS A 34 -6.94 5.63 9.65
N GLU A 35 -5.67 5.34 9.38
CA GLU A 35 -5.14 5.20 8.02
C GLU A 35 -5.68 3.94 7.34
N VAL A 36 -5.85 2.86 8.10
CA VAL A 36 -6.49 1.64 7.60
C VAL A 36 -7.95 1.91 7.24
N TYR A 37 -8.67 2.65 8.09
CA TYR A 37 -10.04 3.10 7.78
C TYR A 37 -10.06 4.03 6.56
N GLU A 38 -9.14 4.99 6.46
CA GLU A 38 -9.03 5.92 5.32
C GLU A 38 -8.83 5.16 3.99
N ALA A 39 -7.93 4.18 3.97
CA ALA A 39 -7.72 3.35 2.79
C ALA A 39 -9.01 2.60 2.41
N TYR A 40 -9.69 2.00 3.39
CA TYR A 40 -11.00 1.37 3.16
C TYR A 40 -12.06 2.36 2.68
N TYR A 41 -12.14 3.55 3.25
CA TYR A 41 -13.07 4.62 2.88
C TYR A 41 -12.84 5.09 1.45
N ALA A 42 -11.57 5.23 1.04
CA ALA A 42 -11.20 5.56 -0.32
C ALA A 42 -11.73 4.52 -1.32
N TYR A 43 -11.57 3.22 -1.03
CA TYR A 43 -12.09 2.16 -1.88
C TYR A 43 -13.63 2.12 -1.90
N SER A 44 -14.24 2.12 -0.72
CA SER A 44 -15.67 1.78 -0.57
C SER A 44 -16.62 2.96 -0.77
N ASN A 45 -16.26 4.15 -0.30
CA ASN A 45 -17.12 5.34 -0.36
C ASN A 45 -16.76 6.28 -1.51
N LEU A 46 -15.46 6.41 -1.84
CA LEU A 46 -14.99 7.31 -2.89
C LEU A 46 -14.80 6.61 -4.24
N GLY A 47 -14.78 5.28 -4.26
CA GLY A 47 -14.58 4.51 -5.49
C GLY A 47 -13.17 4.63 -6.06
N CYS A 48 -12.18 4.96 -5.23
CA CYS A 48 -10.77 4.91 -5.61
C CYS A 48 -10.40 3.47 -5.97
N GLN A 49 -9.59 3.31 -7.02
CA GLN A 49 -9.17 1.99 -7.49
C GLN A 49 -7.82 1.57 -6.89
N GLU A 50 -7.07 2.54 -6.39
CA GLU A 50 -5.76 2.33 -5.80
C GLU A 50 -5.56 3.23 -4.58
N VAL A 51 -4.79 2.75 -3.60
CA VAL A 51 -4.30 3.54 -2.48
C VAL A 51 -2.78 3.44 -2.46
N MET A 52 -2.12 4.60 -2.43
CA MET A 52 -0.71 4.70 -2.11
C MET A 52 -0.53 4.65 -0.60
N TRP A 53 0.26 3.69 -0.12
CA TRP A 53 0.68 3.58 1.28
C TRP A 53 2.07 4.19 1.45
N ASP A 54 2.19 5.25 2.23
CA ASP A 54 3.43 5.96 2.46
C ASP A 54 4.25 5.32 3.57
N SER A 55 5.40 4.76 3.20
CA SER A 55 6.40 4.23 4.13
C SER A 55 7.71 5.03 4.08
N GLU A 56 7.74 6.13 3.32
CA GLU A 56 8.92 7.01 3.24
C GLU A 56 8.87 8.11 4.30
N GLY A 57 7.72 8.75 4.48
CA GLY A 57 7.56 9.86 5.42
C GLY A 57 6.95 9.50 6.78
N LYS A 58 6.68 8.22 7.04
CA LYS A 58 5.92 7.74 8.21
C LYS A 58 6.48 6.43 8.77
N ASP A 59 6.17 6.16 10.05
CA ASP A 59 6.44 4.87 10.67
C ASP A 59 5.69 3.75 9.90
N ILE A 60 6.42 2.70 9.54
CA ILE A 60 5.84 1.59 8.77
C ILE A 60 4.80 0.86 9.60
N ASP A 61 3.63 0.62 9.02
CA ASP A 61 2.73 -0.45 9.46
C ASP A 61 2.95 -1.71 8.61
N PRO A 62 3.72 -2.71 9.11
CA PRO A 62 4.02 -3.91 8.35
C PRO A 62 2.83 -4.90 8.31
N HIS A 63 1.64 -4.48 8.71
CA HIS A 63 0.43 -5.29 8.83
C HIS A 63 -0.80 -4.71 8.12
N VAL A 64 -0.66 -3.64 7.33
CA VAL A 64 -1.81 -2.98 6.66
C VAL A 64 -2.74 -3.95 5.90
N VAL A 65 -2.20 -4.90 5.12
CA VAL A 65 -3.04 -5.87 4.38
C VAL A 65 -3.83 -6.76 5.34
N ARG A 66 -3.20 -7.23 6.42
CA ARG A 66 -3.91 -8.00 7.45
C ARG A 66 -5.03 -7.17 8.04
N LYS A 67 -4.75 -5.92 8.45
CA LYS A 67 -5.75 -5.04 9.07
C LYS A 67 -6.91 -4.73 8.14
N LEU A 68 -6.66 -4.45 6.86
CA LEU A 68 -7.69 -4.24 5.85
C LEU A 68 -8.60 -5.48 5.70
N LEU A 69 -8.01 -6.66 5.51
CA LEU A 69 -8.76 -7.89 5.28
C LEU A 69 -9.53 -8.36 6.52
N THR A 70 -8.99 -8.18 7.72
CA THR A 70 -9.69 -8.57 8.97
C THR A 70 -10.73 -7.57 9.42
N SER A 71 -10.52 -6.28 9.17
CA SER A 71 -11.44 -5.22 9.62
C SER A 71 -12.63 -5.04 8.68
N TYR A 72 -12.43 -5.25 7.37
CA TYR A 72 -13.46 -5.07 6.35
C TYR A 72 -13.63 -6.32 5.46
N PRO A 73 -13.84 -7.51 6.05
CA PRO A 73 -13.79 -8.77 5.31
C PRO A 73 -14.85 -8.87 4.21
N ASP A 74 -16.04 -8.32 4.43
CA ASP A 74 -17.14 -8.43 3.46
C ASP A 74 -16.86 -7.62 2.19
N PHE A 75 -16.25 -6.44 2.32
CA PHE A 75 -15.82 -5.65 1.18
C PHE A 75 -14.74 -6.36 0.38
N PHE A 76 -13.70 -6.87 1.05
CA PHE A 76 -12.57 -7.48 0.35
C PHE A 76 -12.90 -8.86 -0.24
N LYS A 77 -13.91 -9.57 0.28
CA LYS A 77 -14.46 -10.76 -0.40
C LYS A 77 -15.13 -10.43 -1.73
N GLU A 78 -15.75 -9.26 -1.85
CA GLU A 78 -16.36 -8.79 -3.10
C GLU A 78 -15.34 -8.11 -4.04
N LYS A 79 -14.42 -7.33 -3.47
CA LYS A 79 -13.37 -6.57 -4.16
C LYS A 79 -11.99 -7.08 -3.76
N ILE A 80 -11.45 -7.99 -4.55
CA ILE A 80 -10.17 -8.64 -4.27
C ILE A 80 -9.04 -7.63 -4.39
N LEU A 81 -8.31 -7.45 -3.29
CA LEU A 81 -7.08 -6.65 -3.25
C LEU A 81 -6.00 -7.31 -4.11
N GLY A 82 -5.48 -6.57 -5.09
CA GLY A 82 -4.55 -7.06 -6.09
C GLY A 82 -5.19 -7.43 -7.44
N ARG A 83 -6.53 -7.41 -7.53
CA ARG A 83 -7.29 -7.67 -8.77
C ARG A 83 -8.27 -6.54 -9.10
N ASP A 84 -9.15 -6.21 -8.16
CA ASP A 84 -10.24 -5.24 -8.33
C ASP A 84 -9.88 -3.86 -7.77
N VAL A 85 -9.08 -3.85 -6.69
CA VAL A 85 -8.50 -2.66 -6.06
C VAL A 85 -7.03 -2.93 -5.74
N PHE A 86 -6.22 -1.88 -5.65
CA PHE A 86 -4.76 -1.99 -5.58
C PHE A 86 -4.17 -1.23 -4.40
N LEU A 87 -3.16 -1.82 -3.75
CA LEU A 87 -2.36 -1.16 -2.72
C LEU A 87 -0.92 -1.08 -3.20
N THR A 88 -0.37 0.13 -3.24
CA THR A 88 0.97 0.40 -3.76
C THR A 88 1.78 1.16 -2.74
N TYR A 89 2.94 0.62 -2.35
CA TYR A 89 3.81 1.29 -1.38
C TYR A 89 4.62 2.39 -2.04
N ARG A 90 4.67 3.57 -1.43
CA ARG A 90 5.76 4.52 -1.63
C ARG A 90 6.85 4.18 -0.62
N ILE A 91 7.95 3.64 -1.12
CA ILE A 91 9.06 3.15 -0.30
C ILE A 91 10.07 4.27 -0.03
N PRO A 92 10.85 4.22 1.07
CA PRO A 92 12.00 5.11 1.25
C PRO A 92 12.99 4.96 0.08
N ASN A 93 13.71 6.04 -0.24
CA ASN A 93 14.80 5.97 -1.22
C ASN A 93 16.15 5.73 -0.49
N PRO A 94 16.72 4.51 -0.53
CA PRO A 94 17.95 4.17 0.20
C PRO A 94 19.19 4.90 -0.34
N MET A 95 19.10 5.55 -1.51
CA MET A 95 20.19 6.34 -2.09
C MET A 95 20.28 7.75 -1.50
N LEU A 96 19.18 8.30 -0.99
CA LEU A 96 19.15 9.62 -0.36
C LEU A 96 19.43 9.52 1.13
N GLU A 97 18.76 8.61 1.81
CA GLU A 97 18.78 8.54 3.27
C GLU A 97 19.33 7.21 3.76
N LYS A 98 20.60 7.20 4.16
CA LYS A 98 21.27 5.97 4.63
C LYS A 98 20.68 5.41 5.93
N VAL A 99 20.02 6.26 6.73
CA VAL A 99 19.39 5.88 8.00
C VAL A 99 18.11 5.07 7.75
N GLU A 100 17.38 5.40 6.68
CA GLU A 100 16.12 4.75 6.27
C GLU A 100 16.31 3.40 5.56
N LYS A 101 17.54 2.90 5.44
CA LYS A 101 17.81 1.58 4.83
C LYS A 101 17.09 0.43 5.53
N LYS A 102 16.90 0.52 6.85
CA LYS A 102 16.16 -0.51 7.60
C LYS A 102 14.68 -0.47 7.26
N VAL A 103 14.10 0.73 7.24
CA VAL A 103 12.70 0.99 6.88
C VAL A 103 12.43 0.53 5.44
N PHE A 104 13.34 0.83 4.51
CA PHE A 104 13.29 0.30 3.14
C PHE A 104 13.22 -1.23 3.09
N LEU A 105 14.13 -1.93 3.79
CA LEU A 105 14.14 -3.40 3.83
C LEU A 105 12.89 -3.97 4.51
N GLU A 106 12.47 -3.39 5.63
CA GLU A 106 11.25 -3.81 6.35
C GLU A 106 10.00 -3.66 5.48
N THR A 107 9.90 -2.57 4.71
CA THR A 107 8.79 -2.34 3.79
C THR A 107 8.74 -3.40 2.70
N LEU A 108 9.88 -3.71 2.08
CA LEU A 108 9.95 -4.70 1.01
C LEU A 108 9.73 -6.13 1.53
N GLN A 109 10.24 -6.45 2.71
CA GLN A 109 10.01 -7.74 3.36
C GLN A 109 8.57 -7.93 3.85
N ALA A 110 7.82 -6.85 4.04
CA ALA A 110 6.39 -6.93 4.35
C ALA A 110 5.57 -7.44 3.15
N ILE A 111 6.02 -7.25 1.91
CA ILE A 111 5.27 -7.64 0.70
C ILE A 111 5.01 -9.16 0.62
N PRO A 112 6.02 -10.06 0.77
CA PRO A 112 5.78 -11.49 0.84
C PRO A 112 4.85 -11.91 2.00
N LYS A 113 5.00 -11.27 3.16
CA LYS A 113 4.12 -11.53 4.32
C LYS A 113 2.68 -11.14 4.01
N HIS A 114 2.45 -10.05 3.28
CA HIS A 114 1.12 -9.65 2.84
C HIS A 114 0.52 -10.67 1.86
N PHE A 115 1.33 -11.24 0.97
CA PHE A 115 0.91 -12.32 0.08
C PHE A 115 0.41 -13.54 0.86
N ASP A 116 1.14 -13.99 1.87
CA ASP A 116 0.71 -15.13 2.71
C ASP A 116 -0.61 -14.86 3.43
N VAL A 117 -0.80 -13.64 3.94
CA VAL A 117 -2.05 -13.21 4.58
C VAL A 117 -3.22 -13.22 3.59
N ALA A 118 -3.03 -12.64 2.40
CA ALA A 118 -4.06 -12.64 1.38
C ALA A 118 -4.40 -14.05 0.92
N LYS A 119 -3.40 -14.92 0.71
CA LYS A 119 -3.61 -16.32 0.35
C LYS A 119 -4.42 -17.07 1.40
N GLN A 120 -4.14 -16.83 2.69
CA GLN A 120 -4.92 -17.41 3.77
C GLN A 120 -6.37 -16.89 3.77
N PHE A 121 -6.58 -15.59 3.53
CA PHE A 121 -7.89 -14.96 3.55
C PHE A 121 -8.78 -15.37 2.36
N TYR A 122 -8.23 -15.38 1.14
CA TYR A 122 -8.97 -15.70 -0.09
C TYR A 122 -9.05 -17.21 -0.37
N GLY A 123 -8.21 -18.03 0.27
CA GLY A 123 -8.15 -19.48 0.03
C GLY A 123 -7.54 -19.86 -1.33
N ASN A 124 -7.12 -18.88 -2.14
CA ASN A 124 -6.36 -19.06 -3.37
C ASN A 124 -5.11 -18.16 -3.33
N GLY A 125 -4.06 -18.57 -4.04
CA GLY A 125 -2.79 -17.82 -4.11
C GLY A 125 -2.62 -17.10 -5.44
N GLU A 126 -3.74 -16.70 -6.07
CA GLU A 126 -3.74 -16.21 -7.45
C GLU A 126 -3.33 -14.74 -7.54
N TYR A 127 -3.76 -13.92 -6.58
CA TYR A 127 -3.55 -12.47 -6.61
C TYR A 127 -2.67 -12.02 -5.45
N ALA A 128 -1.56 -11.36 -5.78
CA ALA A 128 -0.74 -10.68 -4.79
C ALA A 128 -1.42 -9.36 -4.39
N PRO A 129 -1.63 -9.09 -3.08
CA PRO A 129 -2.29 -7.86 -2.64
C PRO A 129 -1.44 -6.61 -2.89
N VAL A 130 -0.12 -6.80 -3.01
CA VAL A 130 0.89 -5.78 -3.29
C VAL A 130 1.91 -6.40 -4.23
N PHE A 131 2.16 -5.79 -5.37
CA PHE A 131 3.13 -6.27 -6.36
C PHE A 131 3.84 -5.13 -7.10
N GLU A 132 3.46 -3.87 -6.83
CA GLU A 132 4.06 -2.66 -7.36
C GLU A 132 4.48 -1.75 -6.20
N VAL A 133 5.54 -0.96 -6.42
CA VAL A 133 6.06 0.03 -5.47
C VAL A 133 6.43 1.30 -6.23
N ILE A 134 6.38 2.43 -5.54
CA ILE A 134 6.80 3.75 -6.01
C ILE A 134 8.11 4.11 -5.32
N LEU A 135 9.16 4.31 -6.11
CA LEU A 135 10.45 4.82 -5.66
C LEU A 135 10.52 6.36 -5.85
N PRO A 136 10.43 7.16 -4.78
CA PRO A 136 10.50 8.61 -4.88
C PRO A 136 11.92 9.06 -5.26
N PHE A 137 12.04 10.27 -5.81
CA PHE A 137 13.32 10.90 -6.18
C PHE A 137 14.21 10.04 -7.10
N THR A 138 13.61 9.20 -7.94
CA THR A 138 14.34 8.43 -8.95
C THR A 138 15.02 9.39 -9.93
N SER A 139 16.35 9.40 -9.95
CA SER A 139 17.17 10.31 -10.76
C SER A 139 17.75 9.61 -12.00
N SER A 140 17.82 8.28 -11.95
CA SER A 140 18.37 7.44 -13.00
C SER A 140 17.65 6.08 -13.02
N HIS A 141 17.60 5.45 -14.19
CA HIS A 141 17.15 4.05 -14.35
C HIS A 141 17.94 3.08 -13.46
N ARG A 142 19.20 3.43 -13.12
CA ARG A 142 20.04 2.64 -12.21
C ARG A 142 19.49 2.57 -10.78
N ASP A 143 18.75 3.58 -10.33
CA ASP A 143 18.19 3.61 -8.98
C ASP A 143 17.13 2.50 -8.82
N VAL A 144 16.32 2.28 -9.86
CA VAL A 144 15.33 1.18 -9.91
C VAL A 144 16.02 -0.18 -9.92
N VAL A 145 17.10 -0.34 -10.70
CA VAL A 145 17.88 -1.58 -10.73
C VAL A 145 18.47 -1.90 -9.36
N LYS A 146 19.03 -0.91 -8.66
CA LYS A 146 19.56 -1.10 -7.31
C LYS A 146 18.50 -1.53 -6.30
N VAL A 147 17.28 -1.01 -6.39
CA VAL A 147 16.19 -1.46 -5.52
C VAL A 147 15.93 -2.96 -5.70
N PHE A 148 16.03 -3.46 -6.93
CA PHE A 148 15.91 -4.89 -7.19
C PHE A 148 17.11 -5.70 -6.68
N GLU A 149 18.32 -5.18 -6.84
CA GLU A 149 19.56 -5.82 -6.36
C GLU A 149 19.65 -5.85 -4.82
N ASP A 150 19.29 -4.78 -4.13
CA ASP A 150 19.39 -4.68 -2.66
C ASP A 150 18.39 -5.60 -1.91
N ILE A 151 17.42 -6.20 -2.63
CA ILE A 151 16.47 -7.19 -2.09
C ILE A 151 17.08 -8.60 -2.01
N PHE A 152 18.11 -8.91 -2.82
CA PHE A 152 18.67 -10.27 -3.01
C PHE A 152 20.19 -10.34 -2.77
#